data_AF-A8UVG0-F1
#
_entry.id   AF-A8UVG0-F1
#
_cell.length_a   1.000
_cell.length_b   1.000
_cell.length_c   1.000
_cell.angle_alpha   90.00
_cell.angle_beta   90.00
_cell.angle_gamma   90.00
#
_symmetry.space_group_name_H-M   'P 1'
#
loop_
_entity.id
_entity.type
_entity.pdbx_description
1 polymer ?
#
loop_
_entity_poly.entity_id
_entity_poly.type
_entity_poly.pdbx_seq_one_letter_code
_entity_poly.pdbx_strand_id
1 'polypeptide(L)'
;MRKLFAVMILAGGMAFAADGAAIFKSKGCASCHQPNADTVGPSLKKIAKAYAGKEAELVKFLKGQAPAIVDPAKEAIMKAQLTMVKNLPEDQLKALAQYMLSFK
;
A
#
# COMPACT_ATOMS: atom_id res chain seq x y z
N MET A 1 49.19 -25.07 17.43
CA MET A 1 47.92 -24.67 18.09
C MET A 1 47.47 -23.32 17.52
N ARG A 2 46.72 -23.32 16.42
CA ARG A 2 46.08 -22.10 15.88
C ARG A 2 44.58 -22.35 15.89
N LYS A 3 43.92 -21.92 16.96
CA LYS A 3 42.46 -21.90 17.03
C LYS A 3 41.98 -20.75 16.15
N LEU A 4 41.49 -21.06 14.96
CA LEU A 4 40.77 -20.13 14.10
C LEU A 4 39.42 -19.85 14.78
N PHE A 5 39.27 -18.66 15.35
CA PHE A 5 37.98 -18.13 15.77
C PHE A 5 37.23 -17.66 14.53
N ALA A 6 36.24 -18.44 14.09
CA ALA A 6 35.26 -17.99 13.11
C ALA A 6 34.26 -17.07 13.81
N VAL A 7 34.45 -15.76 13.66
CA VAL A 7 33.45 -14.75 14.04
C VAL A 7 32.42 -14.71 12.92
N MET A 8 31.32 -15.44 13.11
CA MET A 8 30.14 -15.39 12.25
C MET A 8 29.32 -14.16 12.66
N ILE A 9 29.58 -13.03 11.99
CA ILE A 9 28.76 -11.82 12.12
C ILE A 9 27.40 -12.12 11.47
N LEU A 10 26.40 -12.40 12.29
CA LEU A 10 24.99 -12.36 11.89
C LEU A 10 24.62 -10.90 11.61
N ALA A 11 24.81 -10.46 10.37
CA ALA A 11 24.21 -9.24 9.86
C ALA A 11 22.71 -9.48 9.64
N GLY A 12 21.94 -9.56 10.73
CA GLY A 12 20.49 -9.44 10.69
C GLY A 12 20.14 -8.00 10.30
N GLY A 13 19.80 -7.78 9.03
CA GLY A 13 19.38 -6.47 8.56
C GLY A 13 18.20 -5.94 9.38
N MET A 14 18.33 -4.74 9.95
CA MET A 14 17.21 -3.99 10.50
C MET A 14 16.15 -3.82 9.39
N ALA A 15 15.06 -4.56 9.48
CA ALA A 15 13.87 -4.31 8.67
C ALA A 15 13.21 -3.03 9.20
N PHE A 16 13.45 -1.90 8.54
CA PHE A 16 12.68 -0.68 8.78
C PHE A 16 11.25 -0.92 8.30
N ALA A 17 10.26 -0.67 9.17
CA ALA A 17 8.87 -0.71 8.76
C ALA A 17 8.61 0.37 7.69
N ALA A 18 7.97 -0.02 6.59
CA ALA A 18 7.60 0.92 5.54
C ALA A 18 6.54 1.93 6.03
N ASP A 19 6.69 3.21 5.66
CA ASP A 19 5.73 4.26 5.99
C ASP A 19 4.68 4.42 4.87
N GLY A 20 3.47 3.91 5.12
CA GLY A 20 2.35 3.97 4.19
C GLY A 20 1.87 5.40 3.89
N ALA A 21 1.95 6.31 4.86
CA ALA A 21 1.54 7.71 4.66
C ALA A 21 2.52 8.44 3.74
N ALA A 22 3.82 8.20 3.92
CA ALA A 22 4.87 8.73 3.04
C ALA A 22 4.74 8.18 1.61
N ILE A 23 4.44 6.88 1.46
CA ILE A 23 4.19 6.28 0.14
C ILE A 23 2.95 6.94 -0.50
N PHE A 24 1.83 7.02 0.22
CA PHE A 24 0.61 7.62 -0.29
C PHE A 24 0.81 9.07 -0.78
N LYS A 25 1.57 9.87 -0.02
CA LYS A 25 1.91 11.24 -0.40
C LYS A 25 2.85 11.29 -1.60
N SER A 26 3.95 10.53 -1.58
CA SER A 26 4.98 10.57 -2.64
C SER A 26 4.48 10.04 -3.99
N LYS A 27 3.49 9.15 -3.98
CA LYS A 27 2.84 8.60 -5.19
C LYS A 27 1.66 9.45 -5.68
N GLY A 28 1.42 10.61 -5.08
CA GLY A 28 0.40 11.57 -5.52
C GLY A 28 -1.04 11.12 -5.28
N CYS A 29 -1.27 10.09 -4.46
CA CYS A 29 -2.60 9.53 -4.23
C CYS A 29 -3.57 10.55 -3.63
N ALA A 30 -3.04 11.46 -2.81
CA ALA A 30 -3.80 12.54 -2.15
C ALA A 30 -4.43 13.54 -3.14
N SER A 31 -4.00 13.60 -4.40
CA SER A 31 -4.61 14.49 -5.40
C SER A 31 -6.06 14.09 -5.74
N CYS A 32 -6.38 12.79 -5.66
CA CYS A 32 -7.68 12.24 -6.04
C CYS A 32 -8.43 11.57 -4.88
N HIS A 33 -7.72 11.18 -3.81
CA HIS A 33 -8.29 10.47 -2.67
C HIS A 33 -8.15 11.31 -1.40
N GLN A 34 -9.22 12.05 -1.08
CA GLN A 34 -9.30 12.85 0.15
C GLN A 34 -9.76 11.99 1.33
N PRO A 35 -9.44 12.37 2.59
CA PRO A 35 -9.86 11.61 3.76
C PRO A 35 -11.38 11.34 3.82
N ASN A 36 -12.19 12.38 3.61
CA ASN A 36 -13.64 12.36 3.88
C ASN A 36 -14.51 12.84 2.72
N ALA A 37 -13.93 13.14 1.55
CA ALA A 37 -14.67 13.64 0.39
C ALA A 37 -14.40 12.79 -0.84
N ASP A 38 -15.46 12.40 -1.53
CA ASP A 38 -15.37 11.83 -2.87
C ASP A 38 -15.08 12.99 -3.84
N THR A 39 -13.97 12.90 -4.59
CA THR A 39 -13.57 13.93 -5.56
C THR A 39 -13.42 13.29 -6.94
N VAL A 40 -12.20 13.21 -7.46
CA VAL A 40 -11.92 12.39 -8.65
C VAL A 40 -12.10 10.91 -8.29
N GLY A 41 -11.45 10.48 -7.19
CA GLY A 41 -11.60 9.16 -6.59
C GLY A 41 -12.49 9.16 -5.36
N PRO A 42 -12.89 7.97 -4.87
CA PRO A 42 -13.59 7.84 -3.60
C PRO A 42 -12.72 8.29 -2.43
N SER A 43 -13.36 8.78 -1.37
CA SER A 43 -12.72 9.12 -0.11
C SER A 43 -12.02 7.91 0.51
N LEU A 44 -10.96 8.18 1.28
CA LEU A 44 -10.26 7.15 2.05
C LEU A 44 -11.22 6.46 3.02
N LYS A 45 -12.14 7.21 3.63
CA LYS A 45 -13.20 6.64 4.47
C LYS A 45 -14.07 5.61 3.74
N LYS A 46 -14.48 5.91 2.52
CA LYS A 46 -15.29 5.00 1.69
C LYS A 46 -14.50 3.75 1.30
N ILE A 47 -13.23 3.93 0.93
CA ILE A 47 -12.32 2.81 0.62
C ILE A 47 -12.12 1.93 1.85
N ALA A 48 -11.81 2.52 3.00
CA ALA A 48 -11.60 1.82 4.27
C ALA A 48 -12.82 0.97 4.66
N LYS A 49 -14.03 1.53 4.51
CA LYS A 49 -15.27 0.80 4.76
C LYS A 49 -15.47 -0.39 3.80
N ALA A 50 -15.21 -0.20 2.51
CA ALA A 50 -15.39 -1.26 1.51
C ALA A 50 -14.40 -2.43 1.68
N TYR A 51 -13.19 -2.13 2.15
CA TYR A 51 -12.12 -3.11 2.40
C TYR A 51 -11.96 -3.49 3.88
N ALA A 52 -12.95 -3.23 4.73
CA ALA A 52 -12.89 -3.61 6.14
C ALA A 52 -12.66 -5.12 6.30
N GLY A 53 -11.56 -5.50 6.98
CA GLY A 53 -11.14 -6.90 7.13
C GLY A 53 -10.54 -7.53 5.85
N LYS A 54 -10.33 -6.76 4.78
CA LYS A 54 -9.91 -7.23 3.45
C LYS A 54 -8.60 -6.58 2.99
N GLU A 55 -7.65 -6.37 3.89
CA GLU A 55 -6.34 -5.77 3.56
C GLU A 55 -5.65 -6.49 2.39
N ALA A 56 -5.66 -7.83 2.41
CA ALA A 56 -5.04 -8.62 1.34
C ALA A 56 -5.70 -8.39 -0.04
N GLU A 57 -7.01 -8.13 -0.09
CA GLU A 57 -7.70 -7.78 -1.34
C GLU A 57 -7.33 -6.37 -1.81
N LEU A 58 -7.18 -5.42 -0.88
CA LEU A 58 -6.70 -4.07 -1.22
C LEU A 58 -5.28 -4.13 -1.78
N VAL A 59 -4.39 -4.93 -1.17
CA VAL A 59 -3.04 -5.16 -1.70
C VAL A 59 -3.08 -5.79 -3.10
N LYS A 60 -3.94 -6.78 -3.34
CA LYS A 60 -4.13 -7.35 -4.70
C LYS A 60 -4.62 -6.30 -5.69
N PHE A 61 -5.55 -5.44 -5.29
CA PHE A 61 -6.00 -4.31 -6.11
C PHE A 61 -4.84 -3.35 -6.41
N LEU A 62 -4.02 -2.99 -5.41
CA LEU A 62 -2.86 -2.12 -5.60
C LEU A 62 -1.80 -2.74 -6.54
N LYS A 63 -1.70 -4.07 -6.58
CA LYS A 63 -0.89 -4.82 -7.56
C LYS A 63 -1.51 -4.89 -8.96
N GLY A 64 -2.74 -4.42 -9.15
CA GLY A 64 -3.50 -4.56 -10.39
C GLY A 64 -4.03 -5.98 -10.63
N GLN A 65 -4.11 -6.79 -9.59
CA GLN A 65 -4.47 -8.22 -9.63
C GLN A 65 -5.90 -8.49 -9.13
N ALA A 66 -6.66 -7.44 -8.84
CA ALA A 66 -8.06 -7.52 -8.44
C ALA A 66 -8.86 -6.37 -9.07
N PRO A 67 -10.17 -6.54 -9.31
CA PRO A 67 -11.03 -5.47 -9.80
C PRO A 67 -11.30 -4.41 -8.73
N ALA A 68 -11.71 -3.22 -9.15
CA ALA A 68 -12.19 -2.19 -8.22
C ALA A 68 -13.56 -2.59 -7.64
N ILE A 69 -13.72 -2.54 -6.32
CA ILE A 69 -15.00 -2.85 -5.64
C ILE A 69 -15.76 -1.60 -5.16
N VAL A 70 -15.13 -0.43 -5.21
CA VAL A 70 -15.67 0.82 -4.65
C VAL A 70 -16.43 1.64 -5.70
N ASP A 71 -15.84 1.79 -6.89
CA ASP A 71 -16.42 2.53 -8.02
C ASP A 71 -16.00 1.88 -9.35
N PRO A 72 -16.70 0.82 -9.79
CA PRO A 72 -16.38 0.11 -11.03
C PRO A 72 -16.43 0.99 -12.29
N ALA A 73 -17.28 2.02 -12.31
CA ALA A 73 -17.42 2.92 -13.45
C ALA A 73 -16.14 3.73 -13.71
N LYS A 74 -15.33 3.98 -12.67
CA LYS A 74 -14.04 4.70 -12.77
C LYS A 74 -12.83 3.78 -12.67
N GLU A 75 -13.01 2.46 -12.75
CA GLU A 75 -11.94 1.47 -12.58
C GLU A 75 -10.77 1.71 -13.54
N ALA A 76 -11.05 2.00 -14.82
CA ALA A 76 -10.02 2.23 -15.82
C ALA A 76 -9.11 3.43 -15.46
N ILE A 77 -9.69 4.49 -14.88
CA ILE A 77 -8.95 5.68 -14.44
C ILE A 77 -7.98 5.30 -13.32
N MET A 78 -8.47 4.57 -12.31
CA MET A 78 -7.62 4.16 -11.18
C MET A 78 -6.56 3.13 -11.59
N LYS A 79 -6.89 2.17 -12.48
CA LYS A 79 -5.94 1.16 -12.97
C LYS A 79 -4.73 1.78 -13.66
N ALA A 80 -4.91 2.88 -14.38
CA ALA A 80 -3.78 3.61 -14.98
C ALA A 80 -2.78 4.10 -13.92
N GLN A 81 -3.28 4.52 -12.74
CA GLN A 81 -2.46 5.03 -11.64
C GLN A 81 -1.71 3.92 -10.88
N LEU A 82 -2.19 2.67 -10.94
CA LEU A 82 -1.54 1.54 -10.25
C LEU A 82 -0.12 1.27 -10.76
N THR A 83 0.24 1.75 -11.94
CA THR A 83 1.62 1.70 -12.46
C THR A 83 2.65 2.32 -11.50
N MET A 84 2.24 3.28 -10.67
CA MET A 84 3.10 3.95 -9.69
C MET A 84 3.43 3.09 -8.46
N VAL A 85 2.62 2.07 -8.16
CA VAL A 85 2.69 1.28 -6.91
C VAL A 85 2.74 -0.23 -7.11
N LYS A 86 2.29 -0.77 -8.24
CA LYS A 86 2.11 -2.23 -8.44
C LYS A 86 3.36 -3.08 -8.29
N ASN A 87 4.53 -2.48 -8.47
CA ASN A 87 5.84 -3.12 -8.36
C ASN A 87 6.57 -2.79 -7.04
N LEU A 88 5.92 -2.12 -6.09
CA LEU A 88 6.50 -1.88 -4.79
C LEU A 88 6.69 -3.20 -4.03
N PRO A 89 7.70 -3.28 -3.14
CA PRO A 89 7.85 -4.37 -2.20
C PRO A 89 6.56 -4.67 -1.42
N GLU A 90 6.35 -5.94 -1.05
CA GLU A 90 5.09 -6.35 -0.43
C GLU A 90 4.82 -5.67 0.92
N ASP A 91 5.85 -5.45 1.72
CA ASP A 91 5.81 -4.69 2.96
C ASP A 91 5.38 -3.22 2.73
N GLN A 92 5.86 -2.58 1.65
CA GLN A 92 5.44 -1.23 1.27
C GLN A 92 3.98 -1.18 0.80
N LEU A 93 3.53 -2.18 0.05
CA LEU A 93 2.12 -2.29 -0.38
C LEU A 93 1.18 -2.53 0.81
N LYS A 94 1.59 -3.38 1.77
CA LYS A 94 0.86 -3.59 3.03
C LYS A 94 0.79 -2.31 3.85
N ALA A 95 1.91 -1.60 4.02
CA ALA A 95 1.93 -0.33 4.73
C ALA A 95 1.01 0.72 4.07
N LEU A 96 1.04 0.82 2.74
CA LEU A 96 0.13 1.70 1.99
C LEU A 96 -1.34 1.32 2.19
N ALA A 97 -1.67 0.03 2.10
CA ALA A 97 -3.03 -0.46 2.34
C ALA A 97 -3.48 -0.15 3.78
N GLN A 98 -2.65 -0.42 4.78
CA GLN A 98 -2.94 -0.14 6.18
C GLN A 98 -3.16 1.34 6.46
N TYR A 99 -2.37 2.21 5.85
CA TYR A 99 -2.60 3.66 5.93
C TYR A 99 -3.98 4.02 5.37
N MET A 100 -4.34 3.54 4.18
CA MET A 100 -5.66 3.80 3.58
C MET A 100 -6.81 3.26 4.43
N LEU A 101 -6.64 2.08 5.05
CA LEU A 101 -7.65 1.45 5.91
C LEU A 101 -7.77 2.11 7.31
N SER A 102 -6.83 2.97 7.69
CA SER A 102 -6.87 3.66 8.99
C SER A 102 -7.96 4.72 9.09
N PHE A 103 -8.52 5.16 7.96
CA PHE A 103 -9.54 6.21 7.86
C PHE A 103 -10.96 5.65 8.10
N LYS A 104 -11.28 5.24 9.34
CA LYS A 104 -12.58 4.64 9.68
C LYS A 104 -13.77 5.62 9.64
#